data_AF-M2AFU5-F1
#
_entry.id   AF-M2AFU5-F1
#
_cell.length_a   1.000
_cell.length_b   1.000
_cell.length_c   1.000
_cell.angle_alpha   90.00
_cell.angle_beta   90.00
_cell.angle_gamma   90.00
#
_symmetry.space_group_name_H-M   'P 1'
#
loop_
_entity.id
_entity.type
_entity.pdbx_description
1 polymer ?
#
loop_
_entity_poly.entity_id
_entity_poly.type
_entity_poly.pdbx_seq_one_letter_code
_entity_poly.pdbx_strand_id
1 'polypeptide(L)'
;MDSKDINPQPKYKRFTIRFLDRSIRFLSASILAFIIFYVLSSSQDFLDSSLFIILNVLMSLCVLLIIFTFAAIAVRIFFMIRYKEINIIKFLTDIFLFFLSTILAVLFSFLVVVAKGNV
;
A
#
# COMPACT_ATOMS: atom_id res chain seq x y z
N MET A 1 -13.21 -40.39 1.19
CA MET A 1 -13.66 -39.27 0.34
C MET A 1 -12.42 -38.63 -0.23
N ASP A 2 -12.20 -38.86 -1.52
CA ASP A 2 -10.99 -38.56 -2.27
C ASP A 2 -10.80 -37.05 -2.38
N SER A 3 -9.83 -36.49 -1.65
CA SER A 3 -9.47 -35.07 -1.73
C SER A 3 -8.74 -34.86 -3.05
N LYS A 4 -9.51 -34.76 -4.14
CA LYS A 4 -9.00 -34.31 -5.43
C LYS A 4 -8.08 -33.12 -5.19
N ASP A 5 -6.83 -33.25 -5.61
CA ASP A 5 -5.92 -32.13 -5.80
C ASP A 5 -6.61 -31.12 -6.72
N ILE A 6 -7.34 -30.17 -6.12
CA ILE A 6 -7.95 -29.05 -6.84
C ILE A 6 -6.78 -28.15 -7.20
N ASN A 7 -6.06 -28.52 -8.26
CA ASN A 7 -5.01 -27.70 -8.84
C ASN A 7 -5.67 -26.34 -9.14
N PRO A 8 -5.19 -25.23 -8.55
CA PRO A 8 -5.85 -23.94 -8.72
C PRO A 8 -5.85 -23.66 -10.22
N GLN A 9 -6.98 -23.21 -10.78
CA GLN A 9 -6.97 -22.77 -12.17
C GLN A 9 -5.87 -21.70 -12.29
N PRO A 10 -4.73 -22.01 -12.93
CA PRO A 10 -3.49 -21.27 -12.69
C PRO A 10 -3.59 -19.84 -13.20
N LYS A 11 -4.54 -19.60 -14.13
CA LYS A 11 -4.87 -18.28 -14.68
C LYS A 11 -5.40 -17.31 -13.62
N TYR A 12 -6.37 -17.69 -12.79
CA TYR A 12 -6.99 -16.78 -11.81
C TYR A 12 -6.03 -16.42 -10.68
N LYS A 13 -5.33 -17.43 -10.14
CA LYS A 13 -4.26 -17.22 -9.15
C LYS A 13 -3.19 -16.24 -9.64
N ARG A 14 -2.68 -16.49 -10.85
CA ARG A 14 -1.62 -15.68 -11.45
C ARG A 14 -2.10 -14.27 -11.76
N PHE A 15 -3.36 -14.10 -12.16
CA PHE A 15 -3.96 -12.79 -12.38
C PHE A 15 -4.05 -12.01 -11.06
N THR A 16 -4.67 -12.55 -10.02
CA THR A 16 -4.87 -11.85 -8.73
C THR A 16 -3.55 -11.45 -8.08
N ILE A 17 -2.57 -12.37 -8.03
CA ILE A 17 -1.26 -12.08 -7.45
C ILE A 17 -0.54 -10.99 -8.26
N ARG A 18 -0.57 -11.08 -9.60
CA ARG A 18 0.08 -10.06 -10.46
C ARG A 18 -0.61 -8.71 -10.38
N PHE A 19 -1.94 -8.69 -10.31
CA PHE A 19 -2.71 -7.47 -10.17
C PHE A 19 -2.34 -6.78 -8.86
N LEU A 20 -2.37 -7.49 -7.74
CA LEU A 20 -1.99 -6.94 -6.44
C LEU A 20 -0.53 -6.46 -6.42
N ASP A 21 0.41 -7.25 -6.91
CA ASP A 21 1.82 -6.86 -6.93
C ASP A 21 2.06 -5.62 -7.80
N ARG A 22 1.37 -5.49 -8.94
CA ARG A 22 1.48 -4.31 -9.82
C ARG A 22 0.82 -3.09 -9.21
N SER A 23 -0.35 -3.25 -8.59
CA SER A 23 -1.06 -2.17 -7.90
C SER A 23 -0.25 -1.65 -6.71
N ILE A 24 0.28 -2.54 -5.86
CA ILE A 24 1.13 -2.16 -4.73
C ILE A 24 2.36 -1.38 -5.21
N ARG A 25 3.06 -1.86 -6.26
CA ARG A 25 4.21 -1.13 -6.83
C ARG A 25 3.83 0.24 -7.35
N PHE A 26 2.71 0.34 -8.07
CA PHE A 26 2.21 1.61 -8.57
C PHE A 26 1.91 2.58 -7.42
N LEU A 27 1.15 2.14 -6.42
CA LEU A 27 0.81 2.91 -5.23
C LEU A 27 2.06 3.38 -4.47
N SER A 28 3.02 2.49 -4.21
CA SER A 28 4.27 2.85 -3.54
C SER A 28 5.06 3.90 -4.33
N ALA A 29 5.15 3.77 -5.66
CA ALA A 29 5.81 4.75 -6.51
C ALA A 29 5.08 6.09 -6.52
N SER A 30 3.74 6.09 -6.55
CA SER A 30 2.93 7.30 -6.46
C SER A 30 3.14 8.01 -5.13
N ILE A 31 3.09 7.29 -3.99
CA ILE A 31 3.35 7.87 -2.67
C ILE A 31 4.72 8.53 -2.64
N LEU A 32 5.76 7.85 -3.14
CA LEU A 32 7.11 8.39 -3.18
C LEU A 32 7.18 9.67 -4.03
N ALA A 33 6.55 9.68 -5.20
CA ALA A 33 6.48 10.87 -6.05
C ALA A 33 5.78 12.04 -5.33
N PHE A 34 4.64 11.79 -4.68
CA PHE A 34 3.92 12.82 -3.93
C PHE A 34 4.70 13.32 -2.70
N ILE A 35 5.48 12.47 -2.03
CA ILE A 35 6.40 12.90 -0.96
C ILE A 35 7.43 13.88 -1.50
N ILE A 36 8.04 13.58 -2.65
CA ILE A 36 9.00 14.49 -3.29
C ILE A 36 8.32 15.81 -3.65
N PHE A 37 7.13 15.77 -4.26
CA PHE A 37 6.36 16.98 -4.55
C PHE A 37 6.02 17.77 -3.30
N TYR A 38 5.65 17.11 -2.20
CA TYR A 38 5.37 17.75 -0.92
C TYR A 38 6.60 18.49 -0.38
N VAL A 39 7.77 17.85 -0.38
CA VAL A 39 9.02 18.46 0.11
C VAL A 39 9.44 19.63 -0.76
N LEU A 40 9.36 19.50 -2.09
CA LEU A 40 9.67 20.59 -3.02
C LEU A 40 8.69 21.76 -2.86
N SER A 41 7.39 21.48 -2.76
CA SER A 41 6.35 22.49 -2.55
C SER A 41 6.54 23.22 -1.22
N SER A 42 6.89 22.51 -0.15
CA SER A 42 7.19 23.09 1.16
C SER A 42 8.43 23.98 1.14
N SER A 43 9.40 23.72 0.25
CA SER A 43 10.62 24.55 0.14
C SER A 43 10.43 25.84 -0.68
N GLN A 44 9.32 25.94 -1.42
CA GLN A 44 9.03 27.03 -2.34
C GLN A 44 7.93 27.98 -1.82
N ASP A 45 7.52 27.85 -0.55
CA ASP A 45 6.40 28.60 0.06
C ASP A 45 5.14 28.64 -0.83
N PHE A 46 4.84 27.53 -1.51
CA PHE A 46 3.61 27.38 -2.27
C PHE A 46 2.41 27.50 -1.32
N LEU A 47 1.39 28.28 -1.73
CA LEU A 47 0.14 28.54 -0.99
C LEU A 47 -0.34 27.34 -0.16
N ASP A 48 -0.61 27.55 1.13
CA ASP A 48 -1.01 26.55 2.13
C ASP A 48 -2.12 25.60 1.64
N SER A 49 -3.04 26.10 0.82
CA SER A 49 -4.14 25.31 0.24
C SER A 49 -3.66 24.16 -0.66
N SER A 50 -2.59 24.37 -1.44
CA SER A 50 -2.03 23.37 -2.35
C SER A 50 -1.31 22.24 -1.59
N LEU A 51 -0.57 22.62 -0.55
CA LEU A 51 0.14 21.71 0.34
C LEU A 51 -0.86 20.85 1.15
N PHE A 52 -1.99 21.43 1.56
CA PHE A 52 -3.09 20.71 2.18
C PHE A 52 -3.75 19.67 1.27
N ILE A 53 -3.95 20.00 -0.02
CA ILE A 53 -4.47 19.05 -1.01
C ILE A 53 -3.50 17.87 -1.18
N ILE A 54 -2.20 18.15 -1.33
CA ILE A 54 -1.16 17.12 -1.47
C ILE A 54 -1.15 16.16 -0.27
N LEU A 55 -1.24 16.69 0.95
CA LEU A 55 -1.33 15.90 2.18
C LEU A 55 -2.55 14.97 2.21
N ASN A 56 -3.73 15.45 1.83
CA ASN A 56 -4.94 14.62 1.77
C ASN A 56 -4.83 13.51 0.71
N VAL A 57 -4.25 13.83 -0.45
CA VAL A 57 -4.00 12.83 -1.51
C VAL A 57 -3.01 11.77 -0.99
N LEU A 58 -1.92 12.19 -0.34
CA LEU A 58 -0.95 11.29 0.30
C LEU A 58 -1.60 10.36 1.32
N MET A 59 -2.44 10.91 2.21
CA MET A 59 -3.18 10.12 3.20
C MET A 59 -4.07 9.07 2.49
N SER A 60 -4.84 9.48 1.49
CA SER A 60 -5.71 8.55 0.75
C SER A 60 -4.92 7.44 0.05
N LEU A 61 -3.76 7.77 -0.53
CA LEU A 61 -2.88 6.79 -1.17
C LEU A 61 -2.28 5.82 -0.14
N CYS A 62 -1.87 6.31 1.04
CA CYS A 62 -1.39 5.45 2.12
C CYS A 62 -2.49 4.50 2.61
N VAL A 63 -3.72 4.97 2.82
CA VAL A 63 -4.86 4.11 3.20
C VAL A 63 -5.11 3.05 2.12
N LEU A 64 -5.08 3.43 0.85
CA LEU A 64 -5.29 2.49 -0.25
C LEU A 64 -4.14 1.45 -0.31
N LEU A 65 -2.90 1.86 -0.04
CA LEU A 65 -1.76 0.96 0.04
C LEU A 65 -1.90 -0.05 1.19
N ILE A 66 -2.40 0.37 2.35
CA ILE A 66 -2.69 -0.51 3.50
C ILE A 66 -3.71 -1.58 3.10
N ILE A 67 -4.80 -1.20 2.43
CA ILE A 67 -5.85 -2.15 2.00
C ILE A 67 -5.28 -3.16 0.99
N PHE A 68 -4.51 -2.71 0.00
CA PHE A 68 -3.95 -3.59 -1.03
C PHE A 68 -2.86 -4.52 -0.48
N THR A 69 -2.00 -4.02 0.42
CA THR A 69 -0.98 -4.84 1.07
C THR A 69 -1.61 -5.86 2.03
N PHE A 70 -2.65 -5.49 2.77
CA PHE A 70 -3.42 -6.43 3.58
C PHE A 70 -4.05 -7.53 2.73
N ALA A 71 -4.67 -7.17 1.60
CA ALA A 71 -5.22 -8.14 0.66
C ALA A 71 -4.13 -9.08 0.10
N ALA A 72 -2.92 -8.58 -0.16
CA ALA A 72 -1.80 -9.40 -0.61
C ALA A 72 -1.34 -10.41 0.44
N ILE A 73 -1.25 -9.98 1.69
CA ILE A 73 -0.93 -10.83 2.82
C ILE A 73 -2.00 -11.93 2.97
N ALA A 74 -3.28 -11.57 2.97
CA ALA A 74 -4.38 -12.53 3.08
C ALA A 74 -4.40 -13.56 1.94
N VAL A 75 -4.23 -13.11 0.69
CA VAL A 75 -4.16 -13.98 -0.49
C VAL A 75 -2.96 -14.91 -0.41
N ARG A 76 -1.78 -14.42 0.00
CA ARG A 76 -0.58 -15.27 0.18
C ARG A 76 -0.75 -16.29 1.29
N ILE A 77 -1.34 -15.92 2.43
CA ILE A 77 -1.64 -16.84 3.53
C ILE A 77 -2.59 -17.93 3.03
N PHE A 78 -3.65 -17.57 2.31
CA PHE A 78 -4.57 -18.55 1.73
C PHE A 78 -3.84 -19.53 0.80
N PHE A 79 -2.97 -19.02 -0.09
CA PHE A 79 -2.20 -19.90 -0.99
C PHE A 79 -1.18 -20.77 -0.25
N MET A 80 -0.55 -20.25 0.80
CA MET A 80 0.42 -20.99 1.62
C MET A 80 -0.26 -22.12 2.41
N ILE A 81 -1.44 -21.87 3.00
CA ILE A 81 -2.22 -22.89 3.72
C ILE A 81 -2.79 -23.93 2.75
N ARG A 82 -3.41 -23.47 1.64
CA ARG A 82 -4.17 -24.35 0.74
C ARG A 82 -3.29 -25.15 -0.22
N TYR A 83 -2.17 -24.57 -0.67
CA TYR A 83 -1.32 -25.14 -1.73
C TYR A 83 0.12 -25.39 -1.30
N LYS A 84 0.46 -25.15 -0.02
CA LYS A 84 1.82 -25.33 0.54
C LYS A 84 2.92 -24.58 -0.24
N GLU A 85 2.55 -23.54 -1.00
CA GLU A 85 3.51 -22.69 -1.67
C GLU A 85 4.09 -21.68 -0.69
N ILE A 86 5.40 -21.75 -0.49
CA ILE A 86 6.13 -20.94 0.47
C ILE A 86 6.94 -19.90 -0.30
N ASN A 87 6.53 -18.63 -0.21
CA ASN A 87 7.30 -17.50 -0.73
C ASN A 87 7.53 -16.46 0.36
N ILE A 88 8.43 -16.79 1.29
CA ILE A 88 8.67 -16.07 2.55
C ILE A 88 9.18 -14.64 2.30
N ILE A 89 10.10 -14.46 1.34
CA ILE A 89 10.71 -13.15 1.07
C ILE A 89 9.64 -12.13 0.70
N LYS A 90 8.73 -12.51 -0.21
CA LYS A 90 7.68 -11.61 -0.66
C LYS A 90 6.62 -11.37 0.42
N PHE A 91 6.30 -12.40 1.20
CA PHE A 91 5.42 -12.26 2.36
C PHE A 91 5.98 -11.26 3.39
N LEU A 92 7.27 -11.37 3.72
CA LEU A 92 7.94 -10.45 4.64
C LEU A 92 8.00 -9.02 4.08
N THR A 93 8.21 -8.87 2.77
CA THR A 93 8.19 -7.57 2.09
C THR A 93 6.81 -6.91 2.19
N ASP A 94 5.74 -7.68 1.97
CA ASP A 94 4.36 -7.17 2.04
C ASP A 94 4.00 -6.79 3.49
N ILE A 95 4.44 -7.55 4.49
CA ILE A 95 4.30 -7.21 5.92
C ILE A 95 5.04 -5.91 6.25
N PHE A 96 6.30 -5.80 5.87
CA PHE A 96 7.10 -4.60 6.10
C PHE A 96 6.43 -3.37 5.48
N LEU A 97 5.94 -3.50 4.25
CA LEU A 97 5.25 -2.42 3.54
C LEU A 97 3.92 -2.04 4.20
N PHE A 98 3.18 -3.01 4.75
CA PHE A 98 1.96 -2.76 5.52
C PHE A 98 2.24 -1.90 6.77
N PHE A 99 3.26 -2.25 7.56
CA PHE A 99 3.65 -1.45 8.73
C PHE A 99 4.16 -0.06 8.32
N LEU A 100 5.02 0.01 7.32
CA LEU A 100 5.55 1.27 6.82
C LEU A 100 4.42 2.21 6.37
N SER A 101 3.49 1.71 5.55
CA SER A 101 2.34 2.50 5.07
C SER A 101 1.41 2.95 6.21
N THR A 102 1.25 2.14 7.25
CA THR A 102 0.49 2.51 8.45
C THR A 102 1.17 3.67 9.19
N ILE A 103 2.49 3.59 9.42
CA ILE A 103 3.25 4.67 10.09
C ILE A 103 3.16 5.97 9.28
N LEU A 104 3.35 5.89 7.95
CA LEU A 104 3.21 7.05 7.05
C LEU A 104 1.80 7.66 7.09
N ALA A 105 0.74 6.83 7.10
CA ALA A 105 -0.63 7.31 7.20
C ALA A 105 -0.87 8.09 8.50
N VAL A 106 -0.36 7.59 9.63
CA VAL A 106 -0.45 8.26 10.93
C VAL A 106 0.33 9.59 10.91
N LEU A 107 1.54 9.60 10.36
CA LEU A 107 2.36 10.82 10.24
C LEU A 107 1.67 11.88 9.38
N PHE A 108 1.17 11.52 8.20
CA PHE A 108 0.45 12.47 7.33
C PHE A 108 -0.86 12.93 7.96
N SER A 109 -1.58 12.05 8.66
CA SER A 109 -2.77 12.44 9.40
C SER A 109 -2.47 13.47 10.49
N PHE A 110 -1.38 13.28 11.23
CA PHE A 110 -0.94 14.27 12.22
C PHE A 110 -0.58 15.60 11.56
N LEU A 111 0.17 15.58 10.45
CA LEU A 111 0.52 16.79 9.70
C LEU A 111 -0.72 17.53 9.18
N VAL A 112 -1.75 16.81 8.70
CA VAL A 112 -3.02 17.40 8.28
C VAL A 112 -3.71 18.13 9.44
N VAL A 113 -3.73 17.54 10.64
CA VAL A 113 -4.36 18.15 11.82
C VAL A 113 -3.57 19.38 12.27
N VAL A 114 -2.25 19.30 12.33
CA VAL A 114 -1.38 20.43 12.68
C VAL A 114 -1.53 21.57 11.67
N ALA A 115 -1.51 21.26 10.37
CA ALA A 115 -1.72 22.26 9.33
C ALA A 115 -3.06 22.96 9.48
N LYS A 116 -4.15 22.22 9.72
CA LYS A 116 -5.49 22.79 9.95
C LYS A 116 -5.61 23.62 11.23
N GLY A 117 -4.93 23.24 12.31
CA GLY A 117 -4.94 23.99 13.56
C GLY A 117 -4.14 25.29 13.52
N ASN A 118 -3.34 25.48 12.46
CA ASN A 118 -2.52 26.66 12.22
C ASN A 118 -3.10 27.60 11.14
N VAL A 119 -4.32 27.31 10.63
CA VAL A 119 -5.10 28.18 9.72
C VAL A 119 -6.13 28.98 10.50
#